data_AF-A0A2D0NEQ3-F1
#
_entry.id   AF-A0A2D0NEQ3-F1
#
_cell.length_a   1.000
_cell.length_b   1.000
_cell.length_c   1.000
_cell.angle_alpha   90.00
_cell.angle_beta   90.00
_cell.angle_gamma   90.00
#
_symmetry.space_group_name_H-M   'P 1'
#
loop_
_entity.id
_entity.type
_entity.pdbx_description
1 polymer ?
#
loop_
_entity_poly.entity_id
_entity_poly.type
_entity_poly.pdbx_seq_one_letter_code
_entity_poly.pdbx_strand_id
1 'polypeptide(L)'
;MRPNILYLVIAFFILACSSQDRQEENLVVENRPEAAIVPKDTIGVNDRIIAYATFRSERNEIPPDGTYRFDIAFAEWQGKSMGEGVTVAIAGDSIKVIYEGDGSLTNTKKGTMMDQGLIMKHKSGDWIIGTRPEDKEMEEVGGCTGGPAIIDFKHKRYWMC
;
A
#
# COMPACT_ATOMS: atom_id res chain seq x y z
N MET A 1 -19.34 31.70 53.56
CA MET A 1 -20.09 30.84 54.50
C MET A 1 -21.56 30.92 54.11
N ARG A 2 -22.07 29.86 53.49
CA ARG A 2 -23.48 29.47 53.24
C ARG A 2 -24.48 30.45 52.56
N PRO A 3 -25.52 29.88 51.91
CA PRO A 3 -26.21 30.41 50.73
C PRO A 3 -27.51 31.13 51.09
N ASN A 4 -28.16 31.77 50.12
CA ASN A 4 -29.58 32.12 50.23
C ASN A 4 -30.35 31.71 48.97
N ILE A 5 -31.23 30.74 49.19
CA ILE A 5 -32.39 30.36 48.39
C ILE A 5 -33.51 31.35 48.73
N LEU A 6 -34.22 31.92 47.75
CA LEU A 6 -35.68 32.01 47.84
C LEU A 6 -36.34 32.29 46.48
N TYR A 7 -37.41 31.55 46.25
CA TYR A 7 -38.32 31.51 45.13
C TYR A 7 -39.10 32.83 44.90
N LEU A 8 -39.65 33.01 43.68
CA LEU A 8 -41.09 32.81 43.39
C LEU A 8 -41.66 33.81 42.34
N VAL A 9 -42.49 33.28 41.44
CA VAL A 9 -43.64 33.88 40.71
C VAL A 9 -43.47 34.48 39.29
N ILE A 10 -43.84 33.66 38.30
CA ILE A 10 -44.90 33.81 37.27
C ILE A 10 -45.02 35.16 36.50
N ALA A 11 -44.92 35.13 35.17
CA ALA A 11 -46.07 35.25 34.24
C ALA A 11 -45.65 35.57 32.79
N PHE A 12 -46.23 34.79 31.88
CA PHE A 12 -46.37 34.97 30.44
C PHE A 12 -46.37 36.42 29.91
N PHE A 13 -45.54 36.67 28.89
CA PHE A 13 -45.91 37.54 27.78
C PHE A 13 -45.57 36.81 26.47
N ILE A 14 -46.60 36.26 25.84
CA ILE A 14 -46.60 35.90 24.43
C ILE A 14 -46.84 37.20 23.67
N LEU A 15 -45.95 37.60 22.77
CA LEU A 15 -46.37 38.26 21.53
C LEU A 15 -45.29 38.12 20.46
N ALA A 16 -45.72 37.45 19.40
CA ALA A 16 -44.99 37.10 18.19
C ALA A 16 -44.29 38.29 17.55
N CYS A 17 -43.08 38.06 17.04
CA CYS A 17 -42.65 38.74 15.82
C CYS A 17 -41.71 37.87 14.98
N SER A 18 -42.26 37.48 13.83
CA SER A 18 -41.68 37.07 12.56
C SER A 18 -40.32 36.36 12.46
N SER A 19 -40.42 35.19 11.85
CA SER A 19 -39.47 34.52 10.94
C SER A 19 -38.09 34.18 11.50
N GLN A 20 -38.06 32.94 11.98
CA GLN A 20 -37.01 32.21 12.66
C GLN A 20 -35.79 31.94 11.78
N ASP A 21 -34.65 32.45 12.24
CA ASP A 21 -33.31 32.04 11.87
C ASP A 21 -32.98 30.68 12.55
N ARG A 22 -32.37 29.77 11.78
CA ARG A 22 -31.61 28.53 12.17
C ARG A 22 -32.20 27.55 13.22
N GLN A 23 -32.39 26.28 12.84
CA GLN A 23 -31.51 25.13 13.15
C GLN A 23 -32.09 23.77 12.71
N GLU A 24 -31.16 22.90 12.31
CA GLU A 24 -31.15 21.42 12.26
C GLU A 24 -32.46 20.60 12.30
N GLU A 25 -32.73 19.88 11.21
CA GLU A 25 -33.19 18.49 11.27
C GLU A 25 -32.75 17.78 9.99
N ASN A 26 -31.53 17.24 9.97
CA ASN A 26 -31.06 16.40 8.87
C ASN A 26 -31.59 14.99 9.11
N LEU A 27 -32.72 14.69 8.47
CA LEU A 27 -33.38 13.40 8.50
C LEU A 27 -32.46 12.33 7.90
N VAL A 28 -32.25 11.27 8.66
CA VAL A 28 -31.64 10.02 8.19
C VAL A 28 -32.49 9.45 7.05
N VAL A 29 -31.93 9.40 5.86
CA VAL A 29 -32.31 8.43 4.82
C VAL A 29 -31.07 7.60 4.50
N GLU A 30 -30.99 6.50 5.23
CA GLU A 30 -30.28 5.30 4.82
C GLU A 30 -30.77 4.90 3.42
N ASN A 31 -29.88 4.85 2.43
CA ASN A 31 -29.57 3.62 1.70
C ASN A 31 -28.63 3.82 0.48
N ARG A 32 -27.50 3.10 0.58
CA ARG A 32 -26.69 2.42 -0.45
C ARG A 32 -25.74 3.29 -1.32
N PRO A 33 -24.41 3.03 -1.26
CA PRO A 33 -23.47 3.66 -2.18
C PRO A 33 -23.61 3.06 -3.58
N GLU A 34 -23.79 3.96 -4.55
CA GLU A 34 -23.73 3.70 -5.98
C GLU A 34 -22.29 3.31 -6.35
N ALA A 35 -22.16 2.10 -6.90
CA ALA A 35 -20.89 1.53 -7.33
C ALA A 35 -20.30 2.35 -8.48
N ALA A 36 -19.11 2.92 -8.29
CA ALA A 36 -18.40 3.64 -9.34
C ALA A 36 -16.93 3.23 -9.43
N ILE A 37 -16.66 2.50 -10.52
CA ILE A 37 -15.42 2.37 -11.31
C ILE A 37 -14.31 1.48 -10.72
N VAL A 38 -14.33 0.22 -11.19
CA VAL A 38 -13.27 -0.79 -11.04
C VAL A 38 -12.03 -0.39 -11.88
N PRO A 39 -10.82 -0.27 -11.30
CA PRO A 39 -9.58 -0.04 -12.05
C PRO A 39 -9.25 -1.22 -12.97
N LYS A 40 -8.87 -0.91 -14.20
CA LYS A 40 -8.75 -1.83 -15.34
C LYS A 40 -7.38 -2.52 -15.40
N ASP A 41 -6.89 -3.10 -14.31
CA ASP A 41 -5.66 -3.92 -14.29
C ASP A 41 -5.97 -5.31 -13.71
N THR A 42 -6.93 -6.01 -14.32
CA THR A 42 -7.24 -7.40 -13.98
C THR A 42 -6.47 -8.31 -14.93
N ILE A 43 -5.31 -8.82 -14.49
CA ILE A 43 -4.57 -9.85 -15.22
C ILE A 43 -4.96 -11.22 -14.63
N GLY A 44 -5.58 -12.03 -15.47
CA GLY A 44 -6.13 -13.33 -15.09
C GLY A 44 -5.03 -14.29 -14.64
N VAL A 45 -4.97 -14.53 -13.33
CA VAL A 45 -4.15 -15.57 -12.74
C VAL A 45 -5.06 -16.63 -12.14
N ASN A 46 -5.20 -17.77 -12.86
CA ASN A 46 -5.93 -18.99 -12.45
C ASN A 46 -6.67 -18.89 -11.10
N ASP A 47 -7.94 -18.47 -11.19
CA ASP A 47 -9.02 -18.56 -10.20
C ASP A 47 -8.94 -17.81 -8.87
N ARG A 48 -8.05 -16.81 -8.72
CA ARG A 48 -8.24 -15.77 -7.69
C ARG A 48 -7.95 -14.38 -8.25
N ILE A 49 -8.92 -13.47 -8.13
CA ILE A 49 -8.68 -12.04 -8.34
C ILE A 49 -7.75 -11.60 -7.20
N ILE A 50 -6.47 -11.40 -7.49
CA ILE A 50 -5.56 -10.74 -6.55
C ILE A 50 -5.85 -9.25 -6.65
N ALA A 51 -6.45 -8.69 -5.60
CA ALA A 51 -6.55 -7.25 -5.46
C ALA A 51 -5.22 -6.72 -4.94
N TYR A 52 -4.51 -5.96 -5.77
CA TYR A 52 -3.30 -5.26 -5.34
C TYR A 52 -3.68 -3.96 -4.61
N ALA A 53 -3.01 -3.70 -3.51
CA ALA A 53 -3.04 -2.38 -2.89
C ALA A 53 -2.38 -1.37 -3.83
N THR A 54 -2.93 -0.16 -3.85
CA THR A 54 -2.35 0.97 -4.59
C THR A 54 -1.59 1.85 -3.62
N PHE A 55 -0.31 2.08 -3.91
CA PHE A 55 0.47 3.13 -3.27
C PHE A 55 1.25 3.92 -4.31
N ARG A 56 1.59 5.15 -3.93
CA ARG A 56 2.46 6.05 -4.68
C ARG A 56 3.52 6.57 -3.71
N SER A 57 4.78 6.27 -3.99
CA SER A 57 5.91 6.65 -3.14
C SER A 57 6.81 7.61 -3.91
N GLU A 58 6.82 8.89 -3.51
CA GLU A 58 7.66 9.91 -4.18
C GLU A 58 9.14 9.78 -3.81
N ARG A 59 9.43 9.18 -2.64
CA ARG A 59 10.77 9.15 -2.01
C ARG A 59 11.38 7.75 -1.84
N ASN A 60 10.89 6.75 -2.59
CA ASN A 60 11.34 5.36 -2.47
C ASN A 60 11.33 4.89 -1.00
N GLU A 61 10.21 5.12 -0.31
CA GLU A 61 9.96 4.65 1.05
C GLU A 61 9.19 3.34 1.02
N ILE A 62 9.37 2.50 2.05
CA ILE A 62 8.64 1.24 2.23
C ILE A 62 7.14 1.59 2.34
N PRO A 63 6.26 0.97 1.53
CA PRO A 63 4.83 1.20 1.62
C PRO A 63 4.23 0.52 2.87
N PRO A 64 2.95 0.81 3.21
CA PRO A 64 2.25 0.05 4.24
C PRO A 64 2.20 -1.46 3.96
N ASP A 65 1.87 -2.25 4.97
CA ASP A 65 1.60 -3.67 4.81
C ASP A 65 0.54 -3.91 3.73
N GLY A 66 0.76 -4.92 2.89
CA GLY A 66 -0.12 -5.22 1.78
C GLY A 66 0.53 -6.03 0.68
N THR A 67 -0.27 -6.29 -0.35
CA THR A 67 0.14 -7.01 -1.54
C THR A 67 0.16 -6.07 -2.73
N TYR A 68 1.27 -6.03 -3.44
CA TYR A 68 1.54 -5.09 -4.52
C TYR A 68 2.02 -5.82 -5.76
N ARG A 69 1.78 -5.22 -6.93
CA ARG A 69 2.36 -5.68 -8.18
C ARG A 69 3.56 -4.82 -8.55
N PHE A 70 4.68 -5.48 -8.80
CA PHE A 70 5.94 -4.87 -9.20
C PHE A 70 6.37 -5.48 -10.53
N ASP A 71 7.06 -4.70 -11.35
CA ASP A 71 7.71 -5.20 -12.55
C ASP A 71 9.05 -5.84 -12.18
N ILE A 72 9.44 -6.88 -12.91
CA ILE A 72 10.80 -7.40 -12.85
C ILE A 72 11.70 -6.47 -13.68
N ALA A 73 12.81 -6.03 -13.08
CA ALA A 73 13.86 -5.28 -13.74
C ALA A 73 15.11 -6.15 -13.88
N PHE A 74 15.57 -6.35 -15.12
CA PHE A 74 16.73 -7.21 -15.39
C PHE A 74 18.03 -6.39 -15.38
N ALA A 75 18.95 -6.73 -14.48
CA ALA A 75 20.25 -6.07 -14.36
C ALA A 75 21.09 -6.19 -15.64
N GLU A 76 21.04 -7.36 -16.30
CA GLU A 76 21.70 -7.61 -17.60
C GLU A 76 21.25 -6.64 -18.70
N TRP A 77 20.03 -6.11 -18.58
CA TRP A 77 19.39 -5.22 -19.54
C TRP A 77 19.19 -3.80 -18.99
N GLN A 78 20.10 -3.36 -18.11
CA GLN A 78 20.10 -2.00 -17.54
C GLN A 78 18.78 -1.64 -16.82
N GLY A 79 18.16 -2.63 -16.19
CA GLY A 79 16.90 -2.46 -15.45
C GLY A 79 15.65 -2.40 -16.32
N LYS A 80 15.74 -2.80 -17.59
CA LYS A 80 14.57 -2.96 -18.46
C LYS A 80 13.68 -4.09 -17.94
N SER A 81 12.36 -3.89 -17.99
CA SER A 81 11.36 -4.95 -17.83
C SER A 81 10.94 -5.49 -19.19
N MET A 82 10.67 -6.79 -19.29
CA MET A 82 10.19 -7.45 -20.51
C MET A 82 8.70 -7.82 -20.43
N GLY A 83 7.98 -7.25 -19.44
CA GLY A 83 6.55 -7.47 -19.21
C GLY A 83 6.24 -8.48 -18.11
N GLU A 84 7.27 -9.03 -17.45
CA GLU A 84 7.15 -9.89 -16.29
C GLU A 84 6.85 -9.07 -15.02
N GLY A 85 5.92 -9.58 -14.23
CA GLY A 85 5.53 -9.05 -12.94
C GLY A 85 5.73 -10.04 -11.81
N VAL A 86 5.86 -9.48 -10.61
CA VAL A 86 5.85 -10.21 -9.35
C VAL A 86 4.82 -9.62 -8.40
N THR A 87 4.18 -10.51 -7.65
CA THR A 87 3.43 -10.16 -6.46
C THR A 87 4.40 -9.97 -5.30
N VAL A 88 4.42 -8.77 -4.73
CA VAL A 88 5.21 -8.39 -3.55
C VAL A 88 4.27 -8.29 -2.36
N ALA A 89 4.43 -9.18 -1.37
CA ALA A 89 3.66 -9.14 -0.12
C ALA A 89 4.56 -8.63 1.01
N ILE A 90 4.12 -7.57 1.69
CA ILE A 90 4.84 -6.91 2.79
C ILE A 90 4.02 -7.03 4.07
N ALA A 91 4.67 -7.44 5.14
CA ALA A 91 4.12 -7.51 6.49
C ALA A 91 5.18 -7.08 7.51
N GLY A 92 5.08 -5.84 8.02
CA GLY A 92 6.12 -5.20 8.79
C GLY A 92 7.39 -5.03 7.97
N ASP A 93 8.50 -5.59 8.45
CA ASP A 93 9.76 -5.64 7.72
C ASP A 93 9.93 -6.90 6.87
N SER A 94 8.98 -7.84 6.91
CA SER A 94 9.05 -9.07 6.10
C SER A 94 8.51 -8.85 4.69
N ILE A 95 9.15 -9.50 3.72
CA ILE A 95 8.77 -9.44 2.31
C ILE A 95 8.80 -10.82 1.65
N LYS A 96 7.84 -11.07 0.76
CA LYS A 96 7.82 -12.21 -0.16
C LYS A 96 7.60 -11.72 -1.59
N VAL A 97 8.32 -12.31 -2.53
CA VAL A 97 8.22 -12.00 -3.96
C VAL A 97 7.83 -13.27 -4.71
N ILE A 98 6.72 -13.21 -5.45
CA ILE A 98 6.12 -14.38 -6.11
C ILE A 98 5.91 -14.05 -7.58
N TYR A 99 6.41 -14.90 -8.49
CA TYR A 99 6.28 -14.68 -9.92
C TYR A 99 4.85 -14.84 -10.42
N GLU A 100 4.39 -13.91 -11.26
CA GLU A 100 3.02 -13.92 -11.77
C GLU A 100 2.83 -14.71 -13.06
N GLY A 101 3.90 -15.08 -13.77
CA GLY A 101 3.80 -15.88 -14.99
C GLY A 101 3.13 -15.16 -16.16
N ASP A 102 3.20 -13.84 -16.17
CA ASP A 102 2.71 -12.93 -17.20
C ASP A 102 3.74 -12.62 -18.31
N GLY A 103 5.02 -12.92 -18.09
CA GLY A 103 6.09 -12.71 -19.07
C GLY A 103 6.80 -13.99 -19.52
N SER A 104 8.03 -13.83 -20.04
CA SER A 104 8.74 -14.84 -20.84
C SER A 104 9.83 -15.60 -20.08
N LEU A 105 9.80 -15.62 -18.74
CA LEU A 105 10.70 -16.46 -17.94
C LEU A 105 10.44 -17.94 -18.21
N THR A 106 11.17 -18.50 -19.18
CA THR A 106 10.93 -19.83 -19.77
C THR A 106 11.04 -20.98 -18.78
N ASN A 107 11.82 -20.82 -17.71
CA ASN A 107 12.08 -21.85 -16.70
C ASN A 107 11.41 -21.57 -15.34
N THR A 108 10.56 -20.55 -15.24
CA THR A 108 9.92 -20.15 -13.99
C THR A 108 8.41 -20.31 -14.11
N LYS A 109 7.80 -21.06 -13.19
CA LYS A 109 6.35 -21.24 -13.16
C LYS A 109 5.69 -20.08 -12.41
N LYS A 110 4.48 -19.71 -12.85
CA LYS A 110 3.59 -18.87 -12.05
C LYS A 110 3.47 -19.41 -10.62
N GLY A 111 3.51 -18.52 -9.64
CA GLY A 111 3.43 -18.85 -8.23
C GLY A 111 4.76 -19.30 -7.61
N THR A 112 5.84 -19.39 -8.40
CA THR A 112 7.19 -19.60 -7.85
C THR A 112 7.56 -18.45 -6.93
N MET A 113 7.99 -18.77 -5.72
CA MET A 113 8.61 -17.82 -4.81
C MET A 113 10.01 -17.47 -5.34
N MET A 114 10.17 -16.23 -5.79
CA MET A 114 11.42 -15.71 -6.36
C MET A 114 12.37 -15.26 -5.25
N ASP A 115 11.83 -14.69 -4.19
CA ASP A 115 12.60 -14.17 -3.06
C ASP A 115 11.78 -14.11 -1.78
N GLN A 116 12.45 -14.14 -0.64
CA GLN A 116 11.86 -13.96 0.68
C GLN A 116 12.91 -13.50 1.69
N GLY A 117 12.58 -12.47 2.48
CA GLY A 117 13.49 -11.99 3.51
C GLY A 117 12.94 -10.83 4.32
N LEU A 118 13.87 -9.99 4.76
CA LEU A 118 13.63 -8.74 5.47
C LEU A 118 13.97 -7.55 4.57
N ILE A 119 13.15 -6.51 4.64
CA ILE A 119 13.38 -5.24 3.96
C ILE A 119 14.43 -4.46 4.75
N MET A 120 15.57 -4.20 4.10
CA MET A 120 16.73 -3.60 4.74
C MET A 120 17.27 -2.45 3.90
N LYS A 121 17.73 -1.38 4.55
CA LYS A 121 18.45 -0.30 3.87
C LYS A 121 19.93 -0.68 3.78
N HIS A 122 20.43 -0.84 2.57
CA HIS A 122 21.84 -1.10 2.28
C HIS A 122 22.68 0.17 2.45
N LYS A 123 24.00 0.06 2.67
CA LYS A 123 24.92 1.20 2.80
C LYS A 123 24.97 2.12 1.57
N SER A 124 24.61 1.62 0.39
CA SER A 124 24.43 2.42 -0.83
C SER A 124 23.22 3.37 -0.76
N GLY A 125 22.28 3.09 0.14
CA GLY A 125 20.98 3.73 0.19
C GLY A 125 19.89 3.00 -0.60
N ASP A 126 20.17 1.86 -1.23
CA ASP A 126 19.13 1.04 -1.85
C ASP A 126 18.37 0.22 -0.82
N TRP A 127 17.11 -0.08 -1.11
CA TRP A 127 16.38 -1.10 -0.35
C TRP A 127 16.68 -2.46 -0.93
N ILE A 128 16.95 -3.42 -0.06
CA ILE A 128 17.30 -4.78 -0.42
C ILE A 128 16.39 -5.78 0.30
N ILE A 129 16.30 -6.98 -0.25
CA ILE A 129 15.73 -8.15 0.40
C ILE A 129 16.90 -8.95 0.97
N GLY A 130 17.14 -8.78 2.27
CA GLY A 130 18.22 -9.45 3.00
C GLY A 130 17.72 -10.59 3.87
N THR A 131 18.63 -11.46 4.28
CA THR A 131 18.35 -12.55 5.24
C THR A 131 19.12 -12.38 6.54
N ARG A 132 20.21 -11.61 6.53
CA ARG A 132 21.05 -11.37 7.70
C ARG A 132 21.42 -9.89 7.83
N PRO A 133 21.75 -9.40 9.05
CA PRO A 133 22.16 -8.02 9.28
C PRO A 133 23.31 -7.55 8.39
N GLU A 134 24.27 -8.43 8.09
CA GLU A 134 25.49 -8.11 7.33
C GLU A 134 25.21 -7.82 5.86
N ASP A 135 24.06 -8.25 5.33
CA ASP A 135 23.68 -8.00 3.94
C ASP A 135 23.55 -6.49 3.64
N LYS A 136 23.33 -5.66 4.68
CA LYS A 136 23.33 -4.19 4.57
C LYS A 136 24.70 -3.58 4.27
N GLU A 137 25.77 -4.31 4.56
CA GLU A 137 27.15 -3.83 4.48
C GLU A 137 27.94 -4.47 3.34
N MET A 138 27.34 -5.40 2.59
CA MET A 138 27.96 -6.06 1.45
C MET A 138 28.46 -5.04 0.42
N GLU A 139 29.55 -5.34 -0.28
CA GLU A 139 30.06 -4.40 -1.28
C GLU A 139 29.18 -4.38 -2.52
N GLU A 140 28.63 -5.54 -2.88
CA GLU A 140 27.82 -5.71 -4.06
C GLU A 140 26.40 -6.13 -3.68
N VAL A 141 25.42 -5.52 -4.36
CA VAL A 141 24.00 -5.81 -4.25
C VAL A 141 23.39 -5.83 -5.65
N GLY A 142 22.22 -6.43 -5.77
CA GLY A 142 21.47 -6.47 -7.04
C GLY A 142 21.66 -7.75 -7.84
N GLY A 143 20.99 -7.76 -9.00
CA GLY A 143 20.60 -8.99 -9.69
C GLY A 143 21.71 -10.00 -9.98
N CYS A 144 22.87 -9.54 -10.48
CA CYS A 144 23.90 -10.43 -11.01
C CYS A 144 25.16 -10.55 -10.14
N THR A 145 25.19 -9.94 -8.96
CA THR A 145 26.39 -9.87 -8.11
C THR A 145 26.44 -10.93 -7.02
N GLY A 146 25.41 -11.78 -6.91
CA GLY A 146 25.26 -12.76 -5.82
C GLY A 146 24.97 -12.14 -4.46
N GLY A 147 24.89 -10.81 -4.38
CA GLY A 147 24.39 -10.07 -3.23
C GLY A 147 22.87 -10.08 -3.12
N PRO A 148 22.31 -9.46 -2.07
CA PRO A 148 20.87 -9.38 -1.88
C PRO A 148 20.19 -8.61 -3.02
N ALA A 149 18.99 -9.03 -3.39
CA ALA A 149 18.23 -8.40 -4.46
C ALA A 149 17.79 -6.98 -4.06
N ILE A 150 17.78 -6.07 -5.03
CA ILE A 150 17.29 -4.70 -4.83
C ILE A 150 15.79 -4.66 -5.05
N ILE A 151 15.08 -3.93 -4.18
CA ILE A 151 13.68 -3.58 -4.36
C ILE A 151 13.49 -2.07 -4.41
N ASP A 152 12.89 -1.58 -5.49
CA ASP A 152 12.59 -0.16 -5.69
C ASP A 152 11.09 0.07 -5.49
N PHE A 153 10.72 0.61 -4.34
CA PHE A 153 9.34 0.92 -3.99
C PHE A 153 8.79 2.12 -4.77
N LYS A 154 9.64 3.07 -5.18
CA LYS A 154 9.21 4.24 -5.94
C LYS A 154 8.76 3.85 -7.34
N HIS A 155 9.59 3.07 -8.03
CA HIS A 155 9.31 2.65 -9.41
C HIS A 155 8.61 1.29 -9.49
N LYS A 156 8.34 0.66 -8.33
CA LYS A 156 7.74 -0.68 -8.22
C LYS A 156 8.51 -1.73 -9.01
N ARG A 157 9.82 -1.83 -8.73
CA ARG A 157 10.71 -2.77 -9.43
C ARG A 157 11.36 -3.76 -8.47
N TYR A 158 11.33 -5.03 -8.84
CA TYR A 158 12.15 -6.07 -8.23
C TYR A 158 13.31 -6.39 -9.17
N TRP A 159 14.54 -6.23 -8.70
CA TRP A 159 15.73 -6.42 -9.52
C TRP A 159 16.24 -7.84 -9.45
N MET A 160 16.51 -8.44 -10.61
CA MET A 160 17.18 -9.73 -10.72
C MET A 160 18.21 -9.73 -11.85
N CYS A 161 19.03 -10.78 -11.88
CA CYS A 161 19.65 -11.23 -13.12
C CYS A 161 18.56 -11.95 -13.91
#